data_AF-A0A7Y1TLB2-F1
#
_entry.id   AF-A0A7Y1TLB2-F1
#
_cell.length_a   1.000
_cell.length_b   1.000
_cell.length_c   1.000
_cell.angle_alpha   90.00
_cell.angle_beta   90.00
_cell.angle_gamma   90.00
#
_symmetry.space_group_name_H-M   'P 1'
#
loop_
_entity.id
_entity.type
_entity.pdbx_description
1 polymer ?
#
loop_
_entity_poly.entity_id
_entity_poly.type
_entity_poly.pdbx_seq_one_letter_code
_entity_poly.pdbx_strand_id
1 'polypeptide(L)'
;VTYSDAITILRNSKPNKKKKFQFPIDEWGADLQSEHERYLVEKHFKCPVILFDYPANIKAFYMRLNDDGKTVRALDVLFPGIGEIVGGSQREERYEVLKEKIKTMGIDEKELWWYLDLRKFGTAVHSGFGLGFERLVQFTTGMGNIRDVIPYPRTPQNAEF
;
A
#
# COMPACT_ATOMS: atom_id res chain seq x y z
N VAL A 1 5.09 8.27 -8.87
CA VAL A 1 3.91 9.12 -9.11
C VAL A 1 3.26 9.33 -7.76
N THR A 2 2.97 10.56 -7.35
CA THR A 2 2.33 10.76 -6.05
C THR A 2 0.92 10.15 -6.07
N TYR A 3 0.40 9.74 -4.92
CA TYR A 3 -0.99 9.30 -4.81
C TYR A 3 -1.96 10.38 -5.34
N SER A 4 -1.69 11.65 -5.03
CA SER A 4 -2.49 12.79 -5.48
C SER A 4 -2.55 12.92 -7.01
N ASP A 5 -1.40 12.73 -7.69
CA ASP A 5 -1.34 12.73 -9.15
C ASP A 5 -2.09 11.52 -9.72
N ALA A 6 -1.92 10.34 -9.11
CA ALA A 6 -2.61 9.12 -9.52
C ALA A 6 -4.13 9.25 -9.42
N ILE A 7 -4.65 9.81 -8.33
CA ILE A 7 -6.08 10.13 -8.18
C ILE A 7 -6.54 11.11 -9.25
N THR A 8 -5.75 12.15 -9.55
CA THR A 8 -6.09 13.12 -10.58
C THR A 8 -6.17 12.47 -11.97
N ILE A 9 -5.23 11.57 -12.29
CA ILE A 9 -5.21 10.79 -13.53
C ILE A 9 -6.43 9.87 -13.60
N LEU A 10 -6.69 9.08 -12.55
CA LEU A 10 -7.79 8.13 -12.49
C LEU A 10 -9.14 8.83 -12.61
N ARG A 11 -9.35 9.91 -11.86
CA ARG A 11 -10.57 10.72 -11.89
C ARG A 11 -10.83 11.26 -13.28
N ASN A 12 -9.79 11.73 -13.97
CA ASN A 12 -9.90 12.30 -15.31
C ASN A 12 -9.92 11.26 -16.45
N SER A 13 -9.67 9.99 -16.15
CA SER A 13 -9.61 8.91 -17.13
C SER A 13 -10.97 8.66 -17.80
N LYS A 14 -10.94 8.28 -19.08
CA LYS A 14 -12.16 7.89 -19.82
C LYS A 14 -12.91 6.73 -19.14
N PRO A 15 -12.24 5.68 -18.62
CA PRO A 15 -12.93 4.61 -17.89
C PRO A 15 -13.69 5.11 -16.68
N ASN A 16 -13.11 5.98 -15.85
CA ASN A 16 -13.80 6.53 -14.68
C ASN A 16 -14.99 7.42 -15.08
N LYS A 17 -14.78 8.36 -16.02
CA LYS A 17 -15.86 9.25 -16.51
C LYS A 17 -17.03 8.50 -17.15
N LYS A 18 -16.77 7.31 -17.72
CA LYS A 18 -17.79 6.44 -18.31
C LYS A 18 -18.30 5.37 -17.34
N LYS A 19 -17.95 5.45 -16.05
CA LYS A 19 -18.33 4.48 -15.01
C LYS A 19 -18.03 3.03 -15.40
N LYS A 20 -16.87 2.82 -16.03
CA LYS A 20 -16.39 1.50 -16.43
C LYS A 20 -15.57 0.79 -15.34
N PHE A 21 -15.02 1.54 -14.39
CA PHE A 21 -14.47 0.95 -13.17
C PHE A 21 -15.60 0.42 -12.31
N GLN A 22 -15.38 -0.73 -11.66
CA GLN A 22 -16.31 -1.27 -10.67
C GLN A 22 -16.39 -0.36 -9.44
N PHE A 23 -15.28 0.27 -9.09
CA PHE A 23 -15.16 1.19 -7.97
C PHE A 23 -14.84 2.61 -8.46
N PRO A 24 -15.82 3.49 -8.67
CA PRO A 24 -15.57 4.85 -9.14
C PRO A 24 -14.62 5.64 -8.23
N ILE A 25 -13.72 6.44 -8.84
CA ILE A 25 -12.86 7.39 -8.13
C ILE A 25 -13.50 8.78 -8.19
N ASP A 26 -14.14 9.17 -7.09
CA ASP A 26 -14.85 10.46 -6.98
C ASP A 26 -14.04 11.51 -6.22
N GLU A 27 -13.37 11.11 -5.14
CA GLU A 27 -12.67 12.00 -4.21
C GLU A 27 -11.26 11.50 -3.84
N TRP A 28 -10.44 12.43 -3.34
CA TRP A 28 -9.12 12.13 -2.79
C TRP A 28 -9.27 11.50 -1.39
N GLY A 29 -8.49 10.47 -1.08
CA GLY A 29 -8.59 9.74 0.19
C GLY A 29 -9.11 8.31 0.05
N ALA A 30 -9.62 7.94 -1.13
CA ALA A 30 -10.03 6.57 -1.43
C ALA A 30 -8.80 5.65 -1.63
N ASP A 31 -8.88 4.43 -1.11
CA ASP A 31 -7.85 3.42 -1.39
C ASP A 31 -7.98 2.91 -2.83
N LEU A 32 -6.84 2.73 -3.51
CA LEU A 32 -6.85 2.28 -4.89
C LEU A 32 -7.18 0.78 -4.94
N GLN A 33 -8.00 0.41 -5.91
CA GLN A 33 -8.32 -0.99 -6.17
C GLN A 33 -7.40 -1.53 -7.27
N SER A 34 -7.26 -2.85 -7.35
CA SER A 34 -6.41 -3.50 -8.35
C SER A 34 -6.72 -3.06 -9.79
N GLU A 35 -7.99 -2.77 -10.12
CA GLU A 35 -8.34 -2.25 -11.45
C GLU A 35 -7.74 -0.87 -11.75
N HIS A 36 -7.62 -0.01 -10.73
CA HIS A 36 -7.02 1.33 -10.84
C HIS A 36 -5.51 1.24 -11.01
N GLU A 37 -4.87 0.43 -10.17
CA GLU A 37 -3.44 0.15 -10.24
C GLU A 37 -3.04 -0.39 -11.62
N ARG A 38 -3.78 -1.42 -12.08
CA ARG A 38 -3.57 -2.00 -13.40
C ARG A 38 -3.85 -1.01 -14.52
N TYR A 39 -4.85 -0.13 -14.39
CA TYR A 39 -5.05 0.93 -15.37
C TYR A 39 -3.85 1.86 -15.48
N LEU A 40 -3.29 2.30 -14.34
CA LEU A 40 -2.11 3.16 -14.31
C LEU A 40 -0.92 2.48 -15.01
N VAL A 41 -0.64 1.23 -14.66
CA VAL A 41 0.49 0.47 -15.20
C VAL A 41 0.28 0.08 -16.67
N GLU A 42 -0.84 -0.54 -17.02
CA GLU A 42 -1.04 -1.18 -18.33
C GLU A 42 -1.54 -0.23 -19.41
N LYS A 43 -2.27 0.84 -19.03
CA LYS A 43 -2.96 1.72 -19.99
C LYS A 43 -2.42 3.14 -20.00
N HIS A 44 -2.17 3.73 -18.83
CA HIS A 44 -1.72 5.13 -18.74
C HIS A 44 -0.22 5.26 -18.95
N PHE A 45 0.59 4.63 -18.10
CA PHE A 45 2.05 4.74 -18.14
C PHE A 45 2.73 3.68 -19.03
N LYS A 46 2.12 2.49 -19.18
CA LYS A 46 2.68 1.35 -19.92
C LYS A 46 4.06 0.90 -19.40
N CYS A 47 4.28 1.07 -18.10
CA CYS A 47 5.48 0.64 -17.39
C CYS A 47 5.14 0.42 -15.91
N PRO A 48 5.97 -0.31 -15.14
CA PRO A 48 5.81 -0.42 -13.69
C PRO A 48 5.75 0.97 -13.03
N VAL A 49 4.87 1.13 -12.04
CA VAL A 49 4.62 2.42 -11.39
C VAL A 49 4.89 2.29 -9.90
N ILE A 50 5.63 3.25 -9.34
CA ILE A 50 5.74 3.41 -7.89
C ILE A 50 4.80 4.54 -7.48
N LEU A 51 3.78 4.21 -6.70
CA LEU A 51 2.91 5.17 -6.04
C LEU A 51 3.49 5.51 -4.67
N PHE A 52 3.44 6.78 -4.28
CA PHE A 52 3.95 7.20 -2.97
C PHE A 52 3.19 8.41 -2.40
N ASP A 53 3.42 8.70 -1.12
CA ASP A 53 2.77 9.77 -0.35
C ASP A 53 1.24 9.61 -0.25
N TYR A 54 0.81 8.47 0.32
CA TYR A 54 -0.60 8.12 0.50
C TYR A 54 -1.26 8.91 1.64
N PRO A 55 -2.60 9.07 1.65
CA PRO A 55 -3.34 9.66 2.77
C PRO A 55 -3.08 8.93 4.08
N ALA A 56 -2.85 9.68 5.16
CA ALA A 56 -2.48 9.12 6.47
C ALA A 56 -3.59 8.27 7.11
N ASN A 57 -4.86 8.57 6.81
CA ASN A 57 -6.03 7.94 7.41
C ASN A 57 -6.35 6.54 6.85
N ILE A 58 -5.80 6.16 5.70
CA ILE A 58 -6.01 4.84 5.08
C ILE A 58 -4.78 3.93 5.17
N LYS A 59 -3.71 4.39 5.84
CA LYS A 59 -2.45 3.64 5.98
C LYS A 59 -2.12 3.42 7.45
N ALA A 60 -1.19 2.50 7.71
CA ALA A 60 -0.89 2.04 9.07
C ALA A 60 -0.24 3.11 9.96
N PHE A 61 -0.42 2.95 11.28
CA PHE A 61 0.09 3.87 12.31
C PHE A 61 1.61 4.12 12.21
N TYR A 62 2.38 3.09 11.84
CA TYR A 62 3.84 3.14 11.82
C TYR A 62 4.43 3.93 10.65
N MET A 63 3.65 4.34 9.65
CA MET A 63 4.17 5.06 8.47
C MET A 63 4.46 6.52 8.83
N ARG A 64 5.63 7.04 8.45
CA ARG A 64 6.04 8.41 8.81
C ARG A 64 5.08 9.45 8.24
N LEU A 65 4.60 10.36 9.08
CA LEU A 65 3.78 11.50 8.66
C LEU A 65 4.65 12.50 7.90
N ASN A 66 4.18 12.89 6.71
CA ASN A 66 4.83 13.91 5.89
C ASN A 66 4.64 15.30 6.48
N ASP A 67 5.47 16.24 6.03
CA ASP A 67 5.47 17.62 6.53
C ASP A 67 4.19 18.38 6.12
N ASP A 68 3.39 17.83 5.19
CA ASP A 68 2.07 18.34 4.82
C ASP A 68 0.98 18.04 5.84
N GLY A 69 1.25 17.17 6.83
CA GLY A 69 0.31 16.73 7.86
C GLY A 69 -0.89 15.90 7.34
N LYS A 70 -0.91 15.53 6.06
CA LYS A 70 -2.03 14.86 5.39
C LYS A 70 -1.65 13.49 4.83
N THR A 71 -0.41 13.33 4.40
CA THR A 71 0.09 12.12 3.78
C THR A 71 1.15 11.43 4.63
N VAL A 72 1.43 10.17 4.34
CA VAL A 72 2.51 9.40 4.95
C VAL A 72 3.50 8.95 3.89
N ARG A 73 4.77 8.77 4.26
CA ARG A 73 5.85 8.21 3.42
C ARG A 73 5.63 6.72 3.11
N ALA A 74 4.49 6.38 2.53
CA ALA A 74 4.17 5.07 1.99
C ALA A 74 4.63 4.99 0.54
N LEU A 75 4.93 3.76 0.09
CA LEU A 75 5.10 3.44 -1.31
C LEU A 75 4.46 2.09 -1.63
N ASP A 76 3.87 2.00 -2.81
CA ASP A 76 3.39 0.73 -3.39
C ASP A 76 3.99 0.62 -4.81
N VAL A 77 4.60 -0.53 -5.12
CA VAL A 77 5.17 -0.84 -6.44
C VAL A 77 4.18 -1.68 -7.21
N LEU A 78 3.75 -1.17 -8.37
CA LEU A 78 2.70 -1.74 -9.19
C LEU A 78 3.27 -2.35 -10.48
N PHE A 79 2.90 -3.59 -10.76
CA PHE A 79 3.32 -4.37 -11.92
C PHE A 79 2.11 -4.75 -12.81
N PRO A 80 2.33 -4.96 -14.12
CA PRO A 80 1.25 -5.31 -15.04
C PRO A 80 0.67 -6.69 -14.68
N GLY A 81 -0.64 -6.85 -14.88
CA GLY A 81 -1.37 -8.09 -14.59
C GLY A 81 -1.68 -8.28 -13.10
N ILE A 82 -0.65 -8.25 -12.25
CA ILE A 82 -0.78 -8.55 -10.82
C ILE A 82 -1.14 -7.34 -9.95
N GLY A 83 -0.90 -6.09 -10.38
CA GLY A 83 -1.06 -4.91 -9.52
C GLY A 83 0.10 -4.76 -8.53
N GLU A 84 -0.19 -4.42 -7.28
CA GLU A 84 0.84 -4.30 -6.22
C GLU A 84 1.70 -5.57 -6.06
N ILE A 85 3.03 -5.42 -6.03
CA ILE A 85 4.00 -6.48 -5.74
C ILE A 85 4.80 -6.21 -4.46
N VAL A 86 5.10 -4.93 -4.18
CA VAL A 86 5.85 -4.48 -3.01
C VAL A 86 5.09 -3.34 -2.34
N GLY A 87 4.89 -3.44 -1.04
CA GLY A 87 4.32 -2.38 -0.20
C GLY A 87 5.32 -1.98 0.88
N GLY A 88 5.53 -0.69 1.09
CA GLY A 88 6.58 -0.20 1.98
C GLY A 88 6.33 1.19 2.54
N SER A 89 7.17 1.58 3.48
CA SER A 89 7.18 2.95 3.99
C SER A 89 8.48 3.30 4.72
N GLN A 90 8.74 4.60 4.81
CA GLN A 90 9.57 5.12 5.90
C GLN A 90 8.77 5.01 7.20
N ARG A 91 9.44 4.57 8.27
CA ARG A 91 8.79 4.37 9.56
C ARG A 91 8.80 5.67 10.36
N GLU A 92 7.75 5.92 11.12
CA GLU A 92 7.69 7.08 12.02
C GLU A 92 8.72 6.90 13.14
N GLU A 93 9.79 7.67 13.06
CA GLU A 93 10.92 7.65 13.98
C GLU A 93 10.70 8.60 15.17
N ARG A 94 9.81 9.59 15.05
CA ARG A 94 9.58 10.58 16.11
C ARG A 94 8.62 10.01 17.14
N TYR A 95 9.11 9.84 18.37
CA TYR A 95 8.38 9.20 19.46
C TYR A 95 6.98 9.81 19.70
N GLU A 96 6.90 11.13 19.85
CA GLU A 96 5.62 11.82 20.13
C GLU A 96 4.61 11.69 18.98
N VAL A 97 5.08 11.74 17.73
CA VAL A 97 4.21 11.58 16.56
C VAL A 97 3.68 10.15 16.47
N LEU A 98 4.54 9.14 16.68
CA LEU A 98 4.15 7.74 16.69
C LEU A 98 3.13 7.45 17.79
N LYS A 99 3.35 8.00 18.99
CA LYS A 99 2.45 7.84 20.14
C LYS A 99 1.07 8.42 19.87
N GLU A 100 1.00 9.62 19.28
CA GLU A 100 -0.28 10.23 18.93
C GLU A 100 -1.03 9.43 17.84
N LYS A 101 -0.31 8.85 16.87
CA LYS A 101 -0.91 7.97 15.86
C LYS A 101 -1.47 6.68 16.44
N ILE A 102 -0.74 6.02 17.35
CA ILE A 102 -1.19 4.82 18.07
C ILE A 102 -2.50 5.12 18.81
N LYS A 103 -2.53 6.23 19.56
CA LYS A 103 -3.71 6.70 20.29
C LYS A 103 -4.89 7.00 19.35
N THR A 104 -4.66 7.73 18.26
CA THR A 104 -5.69 8.10 17.28
C THR A 104 -6.32 6.88 16.60
N MET A 105 -5.53 5.82 16.36
CA MET A 105 -6.02 4.58 15.77
C MET A 105 -6.58 3.58 16.81
N GLY A 106 -6.68 3.96 18.08
CA GLY A 106 -7.27 3.14 19.14
C GLY A 106 -6.45 1.90 19.50
N ILE A 107 -5.14 1.91 19.27
CA ILE A 107 -4.24 0.81 19.60
C ILE A 107 -3.74 0.97 21.04
N ASP A 108 -3.77 -0.10 21.85
CA ASP A 108 -3.25 -0.05 23.22
C ASP A 108 -1.72 0.14 23.21
N GLU A 109 -1.26 1.24 23.80
CA GLU A 109 0.15 1.56 23.95
C GLU A 109 0.90 0.48 24.74
N LYS A 110 0.23 -0.19 25.69
CA LYS A 110 0.83 -1.24 26.51
C LYS A 110 1.26 -2.44 25.70
N GLU A 111 0.58 -2.77 24.61
CA GLU A 111 0.98 -3.87 23.72
C GLU A 111 2.19 -3.50 22.84
N LEU A 112 2.43 -2.20 22.66
CA LEU A 112 3.49 -1.65 21.81
C LEU A 112 4.64 -1.00 22.59
N TRP A 113 4.73 -1.22 23.90
CA TRP A 113 5.74 -0.59 24.76
C TRP A 113 7.17 -0.76 24.23
N TRP A 114 7.52 -1.98 23.82
CA TRP A 114 8.84 -2.33 23.30
C TRP A 114 9.09 -1.70 21.92
N TYR A 115 8.04 -1.53 21.11
CA TYR A 115 8.13 -0.91 19.79
C TYR A 115 8.36 0.60 19.88
N LEU A 116 7.77 1.22 20.91
CA LEU A 116 7.97 2.62 21.26
C LEU A 116 9.36 2.89 21.82
N ASP A 117 9.95 1.95 22.57
CA ASP A 117 11.31 2.09 23.10
C ASP A 117 12.37 2.17 21.99
N LEU A 118 12.11 1.59 20.81
CA LEU A 118 12.95 1.78 19.61
C LEU A 118 13.08 3.24 19.17
N ARG A 119 12.19 4.13 19.63
CA ARG A 119 12.23 5.57 19.34
C ARG A 119 12.86 6.40 20.46
N LYS A 120 13.13 5.81 21.64
CA LYS A 120 13.70 6.51 22.80
C LYS A 120 15.22 6.45 22.85
N PHE A 121 15.81 5.33 22.47
CA PHE A 121 17.24 5.06 22.68
C PHE A 121 18.01 5.05 21.37
N GLY A 122 18.45 6.24 20.91
CA GLY A 122 19.29 6.35 19.71
C GLY A 122 18.56 5.97 18.41
N THR A 123 17.32 6.47 18.24
CA THR A 123 16.52 6.17 17.06
C THR A 123 17.19 6.68 15.77
N ALA A 124 16.80 6.09 14.63
CA ALA A 124 17.33 6.42 13.32
C ALA A 124 16.20 6.63 12.31
N VAL A 125 16.48 7.39 11.26
CA VAL A 125 15.63 7.43 10.07
C VAL A 125 15.76 6.09 9.35
N HIS A 126 14.67 5.33 9.30
CA HIS A 126 14.66 3.97 8.74
C HIS A 126 13.43 3.70 7.89
N SER A 127 13.60 2.87 6.87
CA SER A 127 12.57 2.48 5.91
C SER A 127 12.61 0.98 5.67
N GLY A 128 11.50 0.42 5.21
CA GLY A 128 11.46 -0.98 4.78
C GLY A 128 10.22 -1.27 3.96
N PHE A 129 10.18 -2.48 3.39
CA PHE A 129 9.09 -2.95 2.55
C PHE A 129 8.85 -4.44 2.77
N GLY A 130 7.67 -4.90 2.37
CA GLY A 130 7.31 -6.31 2.23
C GLY A 130 7.11 -6.65 0.76
N LEU A 131 7.43 -7.89 0.40
CA LEU A 131 7.25 -8.44 -0.94
C LEU A 131 6.31 -9.65 -0.80
N GLY A 132 5.23 -9.68 -1.58
CA GLY A 132 4.39 -10.88 -1.70
C GLY A 132 5.12 -11.94 -2.52
N PHE A 133 5.71 -12.95 -1.86
CA PHE A 133 6.53 -13.95 -2.54
C PHE A 133 5.75 -14.72 -3.61
N GLU A 134 4.55 -15.18 -3.30
CA GLU A 134 3.69 -15.88 -4.25
C GLU A 134 3.31 -14.99 -5.44
N ARG A 135 3.13 -13.67 -5.24
CA ARG A 135 2.86 -12.72 -6.34
C ARG A 135 4.07 -12.57 -7.26
N LEU A 136 5.29 -12.57 -6.70
CA LEU A 136 6.50 -12.59 -7.51
C LEU A 136 6.59 -13.86 -8.34
N VAL A 137 6.36 -15.04 -7.74
CA VAL A 137 6.36 -16.33 -8.46
C VAL A 137 5.29 -16.34 -9.55
N GLN A 138 4.08 -15.85 -9.25
CA GLN A 138 3.00 -15.70 -10.23
C GLN A 138 3.42 -14.84 -11.43
N PHE A 139 4.05 -13.71 -11.16
CA PHE A 139 4.50 -12.80 -12.20
C PHE A 139 5.59 -13.43 -13.09
N THR A 140 6.58 -14.10 -12.50
CA THR A 140 7.71 -14.68 -13.24
C THR A 140 7.33 -15.95 -14.01
N THR A 141 6.36 -16.72 -13.52
CA THR A 141 5.88 -17.96 -14.17
C THR A 141 4.75 -17.72 -15.16
N GLY A 142 4.06 -16.58 -15.10
CA GLY A 142 2.92 -16.26 -15.96
C GLY A 142 1.62 -16.96 -15.57
N MET A 143 1.56 -17.56 -14.38
CA MET A 143 0.37 -18.28 -13.89
C MET A 143 -0.80 -17.34 -13.60
N GLY A 144 -2.02 -17.75 -13.95
CA GLY A 144 -3.22 -16.93 -13.79
C GLY A 144 -3.80 -16.89 -12.37
N ASN A 145 -3.45 -17.86 -11.51
CA ASN A 145 -4.03 -18.01 -10.17
C ASN A 145 -2.92 -18.14 -9.12
N ILE A 146 -3.06 -17.41 -8.01
CA ILE A 146 -2.10 -17.42 -6.89
C ILE A 146 -2.04 -18.79 -6.18
N ARG A 147 -3.05 -19.64 -6.37
CA ARG A 147 -3.10 -21.00 -5.82
C ARG A 147 -2.12 -21.96 -6.50
N ASP A 148 -1.72 -21.65 -7.74
CA ASP A 148 -0.89 -22.55 -8.55
C ASP A 148 0.62 -22.29 -8.35
N VAL A 149 0.96 -21.32 -7.49
CA VAL A 149 2.34 -20.86 -7.25
C VAL A 149 2.81 -21.12 -5.82
N ILE A 150 2.03 -21.90 -5.07
CA ILE A 150 2.38 -22.43 -3.76
C ILE A 150 1.98 -23.91 -3.74
N PRO A 151 2.76 -24.82 -3.11
CA PRO A 151 2.49 -26.26 -3.21
C PRO A 151 1.10 -26.67 -2.72
N TYR A 152 0.67 -26.16 -1.57
CA TYR A 152 -0.60 -26.52 -0.92
C TYR A 152 -1.30 -25.24 -0.44
N PRO A 153 -2.11 -24.57 -1.29
CA PRO A 153 -2.71 -23.29 -0.96
C PRO A 153 -3.69 -23.40 0.22
N ARG A 154 -3.80 -22.33 1.01
CA ARG A 154 -4.80 -22.21 2.08
C ARG A 154 -5.78 -21.10 1.74
N THR A 155 -7.06 -21.46 1.63
CA THR A 155 -8.13 -20.51 1.26
C THR A 155 -9.38 -20.80 2.09
N PRO A 156 -10.39 -19.90 2.14
CA PRO A 156 -11.60 -20.16 2.91
C PRO A 156 -12.20 -21.54 2.57
N GLN A 157 -12.51 -22.32 3.61
CA GLN A 157 -13.01 -23.71 3.51
C GLN A 157 -12.04 -24.73 2.89
N ASN A 158 -10.74 -24.41 2.74
CA ASN A 158 -9.75 -25.31 2.12
C ASN A 158 -8.44 -25.33 2.93
N ALA A 159 -8.12 -26.48 3.53
CA ALA A 159 -6.90 -26.71 4.30
C ALA A 159 -6.23 -28.07 4.02
N GLU A 160 -6.63 -28.75 2.94
CA GLU A 160 -6.03 -29.99 2.45
C GLU A 160 -4.72 -29.74 1.70
N PHE A 161 -4.03 -30.81 1.32
CA PHE A 161 -2.87 -30.74 0.43
C PHE A 161 -3.31 -30.31 -0.97
#